data_AF-A0A8D9CSA1-F1
#
_entry.id   AF-A0A8D9CSA1-F1
#
_cell.length_a   1.000
_cell.length_b   1.000
_cell.length_c   1.000
_cell.angle_alpha   90.00
_cell.angle_beta   90.00
_cell.angle_gamma   90.00
#
_symmetry.space_group_name_H-M   'P 1'
#
loop_
_entity.id
_entity.type
_entity.pdbx_description
1 polymer ?
#
loop_
_entity_poly.entity_id
_entity_poly.type
_entity_poly.pdbx_seq_one_letter_code
_entity_poly.pdbx_strand_id
1 'polypeptide(L)'
;MTACGVCHSDLHVMMKGEIPFSSLWVIGHEITGEVVEHGPLTDHKIVKRFPVGSRVVGAFIMPCGTCSCCAKDDKLQKAMTLDATHIVNAAKEDAVERIREITGGMGVDVAVEALGKPQTFMQCTLSVKDGGKAVMIGDSHKLVPLVK
;
A
#
# COMPACT_ATOMS: atom_id res chain seq x y z
N MET A 1 12.72 -5.15 17.38
CA MET A 1 11.33 -4.64 17.51
C MET A 1 11.32 -3.60 18.60
N THR A 2 10.73 -2.43 18.36
CA THR A 2 10.77 -1.29 19.29
C THR A 2 9.44 -1.10 20.00
N ALA A 3 8.32 -1.29 19.30
CA ALA A 3 6.98 -1.26 19.89
C ALA A 3 5.98 -2.09 19.07
N CYS A 4 4.89 -2.52 19.72
CA CYS A 4 3.69 -3.09 19.10
C CYS A 4 2.44 -2.37 19.63
N GLY A 5 1.55 -1.96 18.75
CA GLY A 5 0.17 -1.70 19.12
C GLY A 5 -0.60 -2.99 19.43
N VAL A 6 -1.60 -2.90 20.30
CA VAL A 6 -2.55 -3.99 20.57
C VAL A 6 -3.84 -3.67 19.83
N CYS A 7 -4.21 -4.55 18.89
CA CYS A 7 -5.39 -4.39 18.06
C CYS A 7 -6.55 -5.22 18.61
N HIS A 8 -7.79 -4.83 18.31
CA HIS A 8 -8.96 -5.62 18.69
C HIS A 8 -8.96 -7.02 18.03
N SER A 9 -8.37 -7.15 16.84
CA SER A 9 -8.16 -8.43 16.15
C SER A 9 -7.25 -9.38 16.92
N ASP A 10 -6.33 -8.89 17.76
CA ASP A 10 -5.54 -9.75 18.64
C ASP A 10 -6.45 -10.51 19.61
N LEU A 11 -7.55 -9.90 20.07
CA LEU A 11 -8.54 -10.53 20.94
C LEU A 11 -9.33 -11.64 20.22
N HIS A 12 -9.71 -11.41 18.96
CA HIS A 12 -10.40 -12.41 18.14
C HIS A 12 -9.52 -13.64 17.92
N VAL A 13 -8.21 -13.44 17.73
CA VAL A 13 -7.22 -14.51 17.62
C VAL A 13 -7.03 -15.22 18.96
N MET A 14 -6.93 -14.48 20.08
CA MET A 14 -6.56 -15.05 21.38
C MET A 14 -7.70 -15.67 22.18
N MET A 15 -8.89 -15.08 22.19
CA MET A 15 -9.97 -15.46 23.12
C MET A 15 -11.12 -16.22 22.46
N LYS A 16 -11.37 -16.01 21.17
CA LYS A 16 -12.56 -16.58 20.51
C LYS A 16 -12.26 -17.78 19.63
N GLY A 17 -10.99 -18.06 19.31
CA GLY A 17 -10.60 -19.21 18.48
C GLY A 17 -11.21 -19.16 17.06
N GLU A 18 -11.70 -18.00 16.63
CA GLU A 18 -12.44 -17.81 15.37
C GLU A 18 -11.53 -17.97 14.14
N ILE A 19 -10.20 -17.90 14.33
CA ILE A 19 -9.21 -18.13 13.29
C ILE A 19 -8.38 -19.37 13.68
N PRO A 20 -8.53 -20.50 12.98
CA PRO A 20 -7.87 -21.75 13.35
C PRO A 20 -6.39 -21.70 12.97
N PHE A 21 -5.55 -21.33 13.93
CA PHE A 21 -4.10 -21.39 13.81
C PHE A 21 -3.55 -22.61 14.57
N SER A 22 -2.69 -23.40 13.92
CA SER A 22 -2.34 -24.76 14.33
C SER A 22 -1.09 -24.91 15.23
N SER A 23 -0.62 -23.86 15.91
CA SER A 23 0.64 -23.90 16.71
C SER A 23 0.82 -22.69 17.66
N LEU A 24 2.02 -22.50 18.25
CA LEU A 24 2.40 -21.32 19.04
C LEU A 24 2.85 -20.17 18.11
N TRP A 25 2.26 -18.98 18.24
CA TRP A 25 2.52 -17.83 17.34
C TRP A 25 2.97 -16.59 18.11
N VAL A 26 3.80 -15.77 17.45
CA VAL A 26 4.09 -14.40 17.88
C VAL A 26 2.93 -13.52 17.42
N ILE A 27 2.19 -12.96 18.37
CA ILE A 27 1.08 -12.03 18.12
C ILE A 27 1.60 -10.60 17.89
N GLY A 28 0.71 -9.73 17.43
CA GLY A 28 1.00 -8.33 17.22
C GLY A 28 1.33 -8.04 15.76
N HIS A 29 0.58 -7.10 15.19
CA HIS A 29 0.66 -6.76 13.78
C HIS A 29 0.67 -5.26 13.51
N GLU A 30 0.80 -4.48 14.57
CA GLU A 30 0.99 -3.03 14.55
C GLU A 30 2.43 -2.73 15.01
N ILE A 31 3.42 -3.25 14.27
CA ILE A 31 4.82 -3.29 14.72
C ILE A 31 5.66 -2.16 14.13
N THR A 32 6.57 -1.64 14.94
CA THR A 32 7.70 -0.82 14.48
C THR A 32 9.01 -1.35 15.03
N GLY A 33 10.10 -1.13 14.31
CA GLY A 33 11.42 -1.63 14.69
C GLY A 33 12.55 -1.09 13.83
N GLU A 34 13.70 -1.71 13.98
CA GLU A 34 14.91 -1.41 13.23
C GLU A 34 15.37 -2.67 12.49
N VAL A 35 15.87 -2.50 11.26
CA VAL A 35 16.48 -3.58 10.49
C VAL A 35 17.83 -3.93 11.11
N VAL A 36 17.96 -5.14 11.67
CA VAL A 36 19.21 -5.62 12.27
C VAL A 36 19.99 -6.56 11.37
N GLU A 37 19.31 -7.21 10.42
CA GLU A 37 19.90 -8.19 9.50
C GLU A 37 19.03 -8.32 8.24
N HIS A 38 19.63 -8.74 7.13
CA HIS A 38 18.92 -9.17 5.93
C HIS A 38 19.20 -10.65 5.64
N GLY A 39 18.16 -11.36 5.20
CA GLY A 39 18.30 -12.75 4.78
C GLY A 39 19.02 -12.87 3.41
N PRO A 40 19.60 -14.04 3.12
CA PRO A 40 20.34 -14.27 1.87
C PRO A 40 19.47 -14.19 0.61
N LEU A 41 18.16 -14.35 0.75
CA LEU A 41 17.18 -14.26 -0.34
C LEU A 41 16.51 -12.88 -0.45
N THR A 42 16.88 -11.93 0.42
CA THR A 42 16.33 -10.57 0.34
C THR A 42 16.84 -9.88 -0.92
N ASP A 43 15.92 -9.37 -1.74
CA ASP A 43 16.27 -8.66 -2.98
C ASP A 43 17.22 -7.49 -2.65
N HIS A 44 18.33 -7.39 -3.38
CA HIS A 44 19.32 -6.32 -3.28
C HIS A 44 18.71 -4.91 -3.27
N LYS A 45 17.58 -4.70 -3.95
CA LYS A 45 16.85 -3.42 -3.95
C LYS A 45 16.25 -3.10 -2.58
N ILE A 46 15.75 -4.10 -1.88
CA ILE A 46 15.20 -3.97 -0.52
C ILE A 46 16.33 -3.68 0.46
N VAL A 47 17.45 -4.40 0.35
CA VAL A 47 18.65 -4.15 1.18
C VAL A 47 19.15 -2.72 1.00
N LYS A 48 19.15 -2.21 -0.24
CA LYS A 48 19.55 -0.82 -0.53
C LYS A 48 18.54 0.21 -0.03
N ARG A 49 17.24 -0.09 -0.10
CA ARG A 49 16.15 0.79 0.34
C ARG A 49 16.05 0.88 1.87
N PHE A 50 16.36 -0.21 2.56
CA PHE A 50 16.28 -0.34 4.01
C PHE A 50 17.53 -1.01 4.56
N PRO A 51 18.71 -0.36 4.53
CA PRO A 51 19.94 -0.95 5.09
C PRO A 51 19.79 -1.23 6.59
N VAL A 52 20.68 -2.09 7.12
CA VAL A 52 20.83 -2.32 8.57
C VAL A 52 20.94 -0.98 9.30
N GLY A 53 20.16 -0.81 10.35
CA GLY A 53 19.98 0.46 11.06
C GLY A 53 18.70 1.24 10.68
N SER A 54 18.00 0.84 9.62
CA SER A 54 16.80 1.55 9.17
C SER A 54 15.62 1.33 10.09
N ARG A 55 14.93 2.41 10.48
CA ARG A 55 13.65 2.33 11.18
C ARG A 55 12.52 1.99 10.20
N VAL A 56 11.72 0.99 10.57
CA VAL A 56 10.67 0.42 9.72
C VAL A 56 9.36 0.22 10.49
N VAL A 57 8.26 0.16 9.75
CA VAL A 57 6.93 -0.23 10.22
C VAL A 57 6.54 -1.49 9.47
N GLY A 58 6.05 -2.51 10.19
CA GLY A 58 5.59 -3.76 9.58
C GLY A 58 4.13 -3.64 9.17
N ALA A 59 3.83 -3.98 7.91
CA ALA A 59 2.45 -4.06 7.44
C ALA A 59 1.83 -5.40 7.86
N PHE A 60 0.67 -5.35 8.54
CA PHE A 60 -0.10 -6.56 8.88
C PHE A 60 -0.58 -7.33 7.64
N ILE A 61 -0.99 -6.58 6.62
CA ILE A 61 -1.50 -7.16 5.38
C ILE A 61 -0.33 -7.33 4.43
N MET A 62 -0.06 -8.58 4.07
CA MET A 62 0.92 -8.94 3.04
C MET A 62 0.17 -9.22 1.73
N PRO A 63 -0.11 -8.19 0.89
CA PRO A 63 -0.82 -8.42 -0.36
C PRO A 63 0.03 -9.25 -1.33
N CYS A 64 -0.63 -10.11 -2.10
CA CYS A 64 -0.04 -10.85 -3.22
C CYS A 64 0.53 -9.93 -4.33
N GLY A 65 0.15 -8.64 -4.35
CA GLY A 65 0.49 -7.63 -5.37
C GLY A 65 -0.06 -7.89 -6.78
N THR A 66 -0.53 -9.10 -7.07
CA THR A 66 -0.71 -9.61 -8.43
C THR A 66 -2.05 -10.32 -8.70
N CYS A 67 -2.80 -10.68 -7.66
CA CYS A 67 -4.03 -11.47 -7.75
C CYS A 67 -5.29 -10.62 -8.04
N SER A 68 -6.35 -11.25 -8.55
CA SER A 68 -7.60 -10.59 -8.95
C SER A 68 -8.32 -9.88 -7.79
N CYS A 69 -8.20 -10.38 -6.55
CA CYS A 69 -8.71 -9.71 -5.35
C CYS A 69 -7.99 -8.39 -5.04
N CYS A 70 -6.75 -8.21 -5.52
CA CYS A 70 -6.08 -6.91 -5.47
C CYS A 70 -6.62 -5.92 -6.53
N ALA A 71 -7.50 -6.36 -7.44
CA ALA A 71 -7.91 -5.59 -8.63
C ALA A 71 -9.44 -5.40 -8.83
N LYS A 72 -10.31 -5.65 -7.83
CA LYS A 72 -11.80 -5.70 -7.98
C LYS A 72 -12.62 -4.51 -7.42
N ASP A 73 -13.79 -4.27 -8.04
CA ASP A 73 -14.81 -3.23 -7.77
C ASP A 73 -15.39 -3.19 -6.33
N ASP A 74 -15.48 -4.34 -5.64
CA ASP A 74 -16.05 -4.39 -4.27
C ASP A 74 -15.29 -3.52 -3.27
N LYS A 75 -14.00 -3.26 -3.53
CA LYS A 75 -13.18 -2.33 -2.74
C LYS A 75 -13.59 -0.87 -2.95
N LEU A 76 -14.05 -0.51 -4.15
CA LEU A 76 -14.48 0.86 -4.46
C LEU A 76 -15.74 1.22 -3.67
N GLN A 77 -16.71 0.30 -3.57
CA GLN A 77 -17.92 0.53 -2.77
C GLN A 77 -17.62 0.62 -1.27
N LYS A 78 -16.65 -0.16 -0.77
CA LYS A 78 -16.17 -0.01 0.62
C LYS A 78 -15.46 1.32 0.86
N ALA A 79 -14.77 1.88 -0.13
CA ALA A 79 -14.15 3.20 0.02
C ALA A 79 -15.19 4.29 0.31
N MET A 80 -16.38 4.23 -0.31
CA MET A 80 -17.49 5.16 -0.02
C MET A 80 -17.97 5.06 1.43
N THR A 81 -17.93 3.87 2.04
CA THR A 81 -18.27 3.70 3.48
C THR A 81 -17.20 4.24 4.43
N LEU A 82 -16.03 4.60 3.89
CA LEU A 82 -14.90 5.19 4.61
C LEU A 82 -14.69 6.66 4.19
N ASP A 83 -15.79 7.35 3.89
CA ASP A 83 -15.84 8.78 3.53
C ASP A 83 -15.09 9.17 2.24
N ALA A 84 -14.82 8.22 1.35
CA ALA A 84 -14.40 8.59 -0.01
C ALA A 84 -15.55 9.35 -0.70
N THR A 85 -15.26 10.55 -1.21
CA THR A 85 -16.27 11.37 -1.90
C THR A 85 -16.48 10.96 -3.35
N HIS A 86 -15.45 10.39 -3.96
CA HIS A 86 -15.45 9.93 -5.35
C HIS A 86 -14.70 8.61 -5.46
N ILE A 87 -15.17 7.77 -6.37
CA ILE A 87 -14.52 6.51 -6.74
C ILE A 87 -14.31 6.49 -8.25
N VAL A 88 -13.18 5.95 -8.69
CA VAL A 88 -12.81 5.84 -10.10
C VAL A 88 -12.40 4.41 -10.37
N ASN A 89 -12.99 3.80 -11.39
CA ASN A 89 -12.66 2.43 -11.76
C ASN A 89 -11.69 2.41 -12.93
N ALA A 90 -10.40 2.34 -12.62
CA ALA A 90 -9.32 2.32 -13.61
C ALA A 90 -9.36 1.12 -14.58
N ALA A 91 -10.23 0.13 -14.38
CA ALA A 91 -10.45 -0.96 -15.33
C ALA A 91 -11.51 -0.63 -16.40
N LYS A 92 -12.32 0.41 -16.19
CA LYS A 92 -13.43 0.81 -17.07
C LYS A 92 -13.20 2.16 -17.76
N GLU A 93 -12.39 3.02 -17.17
CA GLU A 93 -12.11 4.38 -17.65
C GLU A 93 -10.65 4.77 -17.38
N ASP A 94 -10.17 5.84 -18.03
CA ASP A 94 -8.86 6.41 -17.71
C ASP A 94 -8.93 7.17 -16.37
N ALA A 95 -8.16 6.69 -15.39
CA ALA A 95 -8.21 7.25 -14.06
C ALA A 95 -7.65 8.67 -13.97
N VAL A 96 -6.65 9.03 -14.79
CA VAL A 96 -6.02 10.35 -14.75
C VAL A 96 -6.95 11.39 -15.33
N GLU A 97 -7.54 11.11 -16.48
CA GLU A 97 -8.54 12.00 -17.10
C GLU A 97 -9.71 12.21 -16.14
N ARG A 98 -10.24 11.13 -15.56
CA ARG A 98 -11.36 11.22 -14.63
C ARG A 98 -11.04 12.04 -13.37
N ILE A 99 -9.84 11.87 -12.80
CA ILE A 99 -9.38 12.68 -11.66
C ILE A 99 -9.29 14.15 -12.05
N ARG A 100 -8.76 14.46 -13.25
CA ARG A 100 -8.70 15.85 -13.74
C ARG A 100 -10.08 16.44 -13.91
N GLU A 101 -11.03 15.72 -14.48
CA GLU A 101 -12.42 16.20 -14.57
C GLU A 101 -13.01 16.53 -13.20
N ILE A 102 -12.88 15.63 -12.22
CA ILE A 102 -13.40 15.82 -10.86
C ILE A 102 -12.76 17.05 -10.19
N THR A 103 -11.50 17.35 -10.51
CA THR A 103 -10.71 18.44 -9.93
C THR A 103 -10.72 19.72 -10.78
N GLY A 104 -11.63 19.85 -11.75
CA GLY A 104 -11.74 21.06 -12.59
C GLY A 104 -10.54 21.26 -13.52
N GLY A 105 -9.88 20.18 -13.94
CA GLY A 105 -8.72 20.15 -14.83
C GLY A 105 -7.37 20.24 -14.12
N MET A 106 -7.35 20.62 -12.84
CA MET A 106 -6.10 20.92 -12.12
C MET A 106 -5.30 19.66 -11.77
N GLY A 107 -5.97 18.59 -11.36
CA GLY A 107 -5.34 17.47 -10.67
C GLY A 107 -5.38 17.63 -9.16
N VAL A 108 -4.93 16.60 -8.43
CA VAL A 108 -4.97 16.57 -6.96
C VAL A 108 -3.76 17.24 -6.31
N ASP A 109 -3.94 17.76 -5.09
CA ASP A 109 -2.84 18.26 -4.26
C ASP A 109 -1.86 17.15 -3.86
N VAL A 110 -2.40 15.98 -3.51
CA VAL A 110 -1.63 14.81 -3.09
C VAL A 110 -2.23 13.56 -3.73
N ALA A 111 -1.38 12.75 -4.37
CA ALA A 111 -1.74 11.43 -4.86
C ALA A 111 -0.91 10.36 -4.12
N VAL A 112 -1.53 9.25 -3.72
CA VAL A 112 -0.87 8.15 -3.02
C VAL A 112 -0.93 6.88 -3.85
N GLU A 113 0.22 6.38 -4.28
CA GLU A 113 0.36 5.10 -4.97
C GLU A 113 0.59 4.01 -3.93
N ALA A 114 -0.31 3.03 -3.87
CA ALA A 114 -0.23 1.93 -2.91
C ALA A 114 -0.29 0.53 -3.56
N LEU A 115 -0.18 0.44 -4.89
CA LEU A 115 -0.31 -0.82 -5.63
C LEU A 115 1.02 -1.39 -6.13
N GLY A 116 2.05 -0.58 -6.35
CA GLY A 116 3.36 -1.11 -6.76
C GLY A 116 3.49 -1.39 -8.27
N LYS A 117 2.60 -0.88 -9.13
CA LYS A 117 2.64 -1.18 -10.57
C LYS A 117 3.22 -0.01 -11.38
N PRO A 118 4.07 -0.24 -12.41
CA PRO A 118 4.62 0.85 -13.23
C PRO A 118 3.56 1.80 -13.81
N GLN A 119 2.41 1.25 -14.22
CA GLN A 119 1.29 2.04 -14.71
C GLN A 119 0.69 2.94 -13.62
N THR A 120 0.48 2.42 -12.41
CA THR A 120 -0.15 3.18 -11.31
C THR A 120 0.79 4.24 -10.74
N PHE A 121 2.11 4.03 -10.83
CA PHE A 121 3.12 5.06 -10.55
C PHE A 121 3.03 6.25 -11.51
N MET A 122 2.92 5.94 -12.81
CA MET A 122 2.74 6.97 -13.84
C MET A 122 1.43 7.72 -13.64
N GLN A 123 0.33 7.00 -13.42
CA GLN A 123 -0.98 7.62 -13.17
C GLN A 123 -0.98 8.48 -11.89
N CYS A 124 -0.30 8.04 -10.83
CA CYS A 124 -0.14 8.82 -9.60
C CYS A 124 0.57 10.15 -9.88
N THR A 125 1.68 10.11 -10.63
CA THR A 125 2.42 11.33 -11.00
C THR A 125 1.64 12.22 -11.95
N LEU A 126 0.90 11.67 -12.91
CA LEU A 126 0.17 12.45 -13.91
C LEU A 126 -1.13 13.05 -13.37
N SER A 127 -1.64 12.53 -12.25
CA SER A 127 -2.88 13.00 -11.62
C SER A 127 -2.68 14.15 -10.64
N VAL A 128 -1.45 14.45 -10.22
CA VAL A 128 -1.17 15.62 -9.38
C VAL A 128 -1.14 16.91 -10.20
N LYS A 129 -1.53 18.01 -9.57
CA LYS A 129 -1.37 19.35 -10.14
C LYS A 129 0.07 19.85 -10.06
N ASP A 130 0.37 20.93 -10.76
CA ASP A 130 1.65 21.63 -10.64
C ASP A 130 1.93 22.03 -9.18
N GLY A 131 3.09 21.64 -8.67
CA GLY A 131 3.47 21.82 -7.27
C GLY A 131 2.82 20.83 -6.28
N GLY A 132 2.01 19.89 -6.76
CA GLY A 132 1.44 18.80 -5.96
C GLY A 132 2.46 17.72 -5.59
N LYS A 133 2.05 16.79 -4.71
CA LYS A 133 2.92 15.73 -4.21
C LYS A 133 2.40 14.34 -4.58
N ALA A 134 3.20 13.59 -5.32
CA ALA A 134 2.98 12.16 -5.51
C ALA A 134 3.75 11.36 -4.45
N VAL A 135 3.05 10.53 -3.68
CA VAL A 135 3.60 9.71 -2.60
C VAL A 135 3.58 8.25 -3.05
N MET A 136 4.76 7.65 -3.18
CA MET A 136 4.92 6.27 -3.64
C MET A 136 5.13 5.34 -2.44
N ILE A 137 4.11 4.56 -2.11
CA ILE A 137 4.12 3.60 -1.01
C ILE A 137 4.20 2.17 -1.55
N GLY A 138 3.50 1.88 -2.65
CA GLY A 138 3.51 0.56 -3.26
C GLY A 138 4.91 0.13 -3.72
N ASP A 139 5.21 -1.16 -3.60
CA ASP A 139 6.53 -1.69 -3.96
C ASP A 139 6.49 -2.33 -5.35
N SER A 140 7.39 -1.92 -6.25
CA SER A 140 7.40 -2.35 -7.64
C SER A 140 8.55 -3.32 -7.94
N HIS A 141 8.21 -4.55 -8.35
CA HIS A 141 9.21 -5.52 -8.83
C HIS A 141 9.74 -5.21 -10.25
N LYS A 142 9.10 -4.28 -10.96
CA LYS A 142 9.51 -3.79 -12.30
C LYS A 142 10.01 -2.35 -12.22
N LEU A 143 11.00 -2.02 -13.04
CA LEU A 143 11.50 -0.65 -13.19
C LEU A 143 10.36 0.23 -13.71
N VAL A 144 10.11 1.33 -13.01
CA VAL A 144 9.23 2.40 -13.48
C VAL A 144 10.07 3.28 -14.41
N PRO A 145 9.71 3.42 -15.70
CA PRO A 145 10.41 4.36 -16.57
C PRO A 145 10.10 5.76 -16.05
N LEU A 146 11.11 6.42 -15.46
CA LEU A 146 11.03 7.85 -15.19
C LEU A 146 11.05 8.55 -16.55
N VAL A 147 9.96 9.24 -16.88
CA VAL A 147 9.91 10.13 -18.04
C VAL A 147 10.93 11.23 -17.78
N LYS A 148 11.87 11.40 -18.71
CA LYS A 148 12.81 12.52 -18.72
C LYS A 148 12.08 13.83 -19.00
#